data_AF-A0A927RW49-F1
#
_entry.id   AF-A0A927RW49-F1
#
_cell.length_a   1.000
_cell.length_b   1.000
_cell.length_c   1.000
_cell.angle_alpha   90.00
_cell.angle_beta   90.00
_cell.angle_gamma   90.00
#
_symmetry.space_group_name_H-M   'P 1'
#
loop_
_entity.id
_entity.type
_entity.pdbx_description
1 polymer ?
#
loop_
_entity_poly.entity_id
_entity_poly.type
_entity_poly.pdbx_seq_one_letter_code
_entity_poly.pdbx_strand_id
1 'polypeptide(L)'
;MADKIKMKLTGAGAAFSNMCDRFVADGYKPHLVMPDFEKKLEIFSEIGMSALGVGAFIGEPLPDPVSFKQKVNEYGLRVGGLYPDNYTKAHWKYGTFAARDPQTRKDIIDLSKRHIDWAAETDAIECMFWMAHDGYNYPFQDHYEDHYKYMADSIAEVAGYNKDVMITLEYKNYEPLTHQYASDVSKVILLCQQVNKMTGYDNCKVIVDYGHALFGNENPAESVALCNAYDLLGMIHLNDNMGRFDDDLIFGTVSFWQCLEFFWKLLQVGYVNQDLEDKRGWFIMDNWPARMDGLEATKEFIAMNNHIMNLAASLPHDKIRELQKMDGNPPHIYKILREYILKEV
;
A
#
# COMPACT_ATOMS: atom_id res chain seq x y z
N MET A 1 -23.40 -22.49 -2.62
CA MET A 1 -22.20 -21.77 -3.10
C MET A 1 -21.69 -20.97 -1.92
N ALA A 2 -20.39 -20.99 -1.61
CA ALA A 2 -19.87 -20.07 -0.59
C ALA A 2 -20.18 -18.63 -1.01
N ASP A 3 -20.51 -17.77 -0.05
CA ASP A 3 -20.72 -16.35 -0.33
C ASP A 3 -19.44 -15.74 -0.91
N LYS A 4 -19.57 -14.94 -1.96
CA LYS A 4 -18.41 -14.28 -2.58
C LYS A 4 -17.75 -13.36 -1.55
N ILE A 5 -16.42 -13.45 -1.44
CA ILE A 5 -15.64 -12.54 -0.61
C ILE A 5 -15.74 -11.14 -1.24
N LYS A 6 -16.19 -10.16 -0.45
CA LYS A 6 -16.11 -8.74 -0.77
C LYS A 6 -14.92 -8.14 -0.04
N MET A 7 -13.96 -7.59 -0.78
CA MET A 7 -12.75 -6.99 -0.21
C MET A 7 -13.02 -5.60 0.36
N LYS A 8 -12.32 -5.22 1.43
CA LYS A 8 -12.29 -3.84 1.91
C LYS A 8 -11.29 -3.04 1.08
N LEU A 9 -11.79 -2.20 0.18
CA LEU A 9 -10.98 -1.47 -0.78
C LEU A 9 -10.93 0.02 -0.45
N THR A 10 -9.74 0.61 -0.55
CA THR A 10 -9.50 2.05 -0.43
C THR A 10 -8.55 2.54 -1.53
N GLY A 11 -8.55 3.84 -1.81
CA GLY A 11 -7.61 4.44 -2.76
C GLY A 11 -7.68 5.95 -2.73
N ALA A 12 -6.58 6.64 -3.07
CA ALA A 12 -6.52 8.10 -3.11
C ALA A 12 -7.02 8.70 -4.44
N GLY A 13 -7.40 7.85 -5.40
CA GLY A 13 -7.86 8.26 -6.72
C GLY A 13 -6.76 8.76 -7.65
N ALA A 14 -5.54 8.24 -7.51
CA ALA A 14 -4.43 8.51 -8.45
C ALA A 14 -4.84 8.24 -9.91
N ALA A 15 -5.62 7.18 -10.15
CA ALA A 15 -6.24 6.82 -11.43
C ALA A 15 -6.99 7.97 -12.14
N PHE A 16 -7.47 8.96 -11.38
CA PHE A 16 -8.22 10.12 -11.86
C PHE A 16 -7.36 11.40 -11.97
N SER A 17 -6.03 11.28 -11.86
CA SER A 17 -5.10 12.41 -12.02
C SER A 17 -4.77 12.70 -13.50
N ASN A 18 -4.04 13.79 -13.75
CA ASN A 18 -3.50 14.11 -15.07
C ASN A 18 -2.35 13.17 -15.51
N MET A 19 -1.80 12.37 -14.59
CA MET A 19 -0.78 11.35 -14.83
C MET A 19 0.48 11.92 -15.49
N CYS A 20 1.30 12.70 -14.79
CA CYS A 20 2.57 13.21 -15.35
C CYS A 20 3.75 12.27 -15.11
N ASP A 21 4.78 12.42 -15.94
CA ASP A 21 6.09 11.81 -15.73
C ASP A 21 7.22 12.80 -16.12
N ARG A 22 8.47 12.36 -16.04
CA ARG A 22 9.65 13.19 -16.37
C ARG A 22 9.78 13.57 -17.85
N PHE A 23 9.00 12.94 -18.74
CA PHE A 23 9.01 13.16 -20.18
C PHE A 23 7.81 14.00 -20.64
N VAL A 24 6.64 13.75 -20.05
CA VAL A 24 5.37 14.46 -20.28
C VAL A 24 4.96 15.15 -18.97
N ALA A 25 5.67 16.25 -18.68
CA ALA A 25 5.57 16.95 -17.41
C ALA A 25 4.19 17.61 -17.16
N ASP A 26 3.42 17.87 -18.21
CA ASP A 26 2.05 18.39 -18.16
C ASP A 26 0.98 17.30 -17.99
N GLY A 27 1.35 16.03 -18.10
CA GLY A 27 0.47 14.87 -17.92
C GLY A 27 -0.03 14.25 -19.21
N TYR A 28 -0.30 12.94 -19.18
CA TYR A 28 -0.92 12.22 -20.30
C TYR A 28 -2.42 12.51 -20.45
N LYS A 29 -3.05 13.14 -19.45
CA LYS A 29 -4.46 13.54 -19.44
C LYS A 29 -4.60 15.03 -19.10
N PRO A 30 -4.04 15.94 -19.89
CA PRO A 30 -3.92 17.37 -19.53
C PRO A 30 -5.27 18.10 -19.45
N HIS A 31 -6.32 17.53 -20.06
CA HIS A 31 -7.69 18.05 -19.99
C HIS A 31 -8.49 17.50 -18.81
N LEU A 32 -7.96 16.48 -18.14
CA LEU A 32 -8.62 15.86 -17.01
C LEU A 32 -8.33 16.68 -15.76
N VAL A 33 -9.35 17.39 -15.29
CA VAL A 33 -9.33 17.97 -13.95
C VAL A 33 -9.73 16.84 -13.00
N MET A 34 -8.97 16.68 -11.91
CA MET A 34 -9.37 15.79 -10.82
C MET A 34 -10.86 16.03 -10.50
N PRO A 35 -11.69 14.97 -10.40
CA PRO A 35 -13.06 15.14 -9.98
C PRO A 35 -13.11 15.95 -8.70
N ASP A 36 -14.08 16.85 -8.58
CA ASP A 36 -14.33 17.51 -7.31
C ASP A 36 -14.65 16.46 -6.23
N PHE A 37 -14.59 16.88 -4.98
CA PHE A 37 -14.70 15.98 -3.85
C PHE A 37 -16.00 15.17 -3.86
N GLU A 38 -17.15 15.79 -4.16
CA GLU A 38 -18.45 15.10 -4.19
C GLU A 38 -18.50 14.10 -5.35
N LYS A 39 -18.03 14.49 -6.53
CA LYS A 39 -18.01 13.59 -7.68
C LYS A 39 -17.10 12.38 -7.44
N LYS A 40 -16.00 12.57 -6.72
CA LYS A 40 -15.11 11.47 -6.32
C LYS A 40 -15.80 10.50 -5.38
N LEU A 41 -16.57 11.00 -4.41
CA LEU A 41 -17.37 10.17 -3.49
C LEU A 41 -18.44 9.37 -4.23
N GLU A 42 -19.16 10.00 -5.16
CA GLU A 42 -20.13 9.32 -6.03
C GLU A 42 -19.47 8.16 -6.78
N ILE A 43 -18.37 8.42 -7.46
CA ILE A 43 -17.63 7.41 -8.24
C ILE A 43 -17.20 6.25 -7.34
N PHE A 44 -16.57 6.54 -6.20
CA PHE A 44 -16.06 5.50 -5.29
C PHE A 44 -17.20 4.64 -4.72
N SER A 45 -18.32 5.27 -4.34
CA SER A 45 -19.51 4.57 -3.88
C SER A 45 -20.10 3.66 -4.98
N GLU A 46 -20.27 4.20 -6.19
CA GLU A 46 -20.87 3.46 -7.32
C GLU A 46 -20.04 2.26 -7.78
N ILE A 47 -18.70 2.36 -7.74
CA ILE A 47 -17.81 1.27 -8.15
C ILE A 47 -17.51 0.27 -7.02
N GLY A 48 -18.07 0.50 -5.83
CA GLY A 48 -18.01 -0.45 -4.72
C GLY A 48 -16.76 -0.36 -3.84
N MET A 49 -16.09 0.80 -3.81
CA MET A 49 -15.04 1.06 -2.82
C MET A 49 -15.63 1.07 -1.41
N SER A 50 -14.81 0.74 -0.42
CA SER A 50 -15.21 0.76 1.00
C SER A 50 -14.76 2.03 1.72
N ALA A 51 -13.71 2.67 1.23
CA ALA A 51 -13.20 3.91 1.80
C ALA A 51 -12.57 4.82 0.73
N LEU A 52 -12.48 6.10 1.05
CA LEU A 52 -11.74 7.10 0.28
C LEU A 52 -10.42 7.40 0.99
N GLY A 53 -9.31 7.07 0.35
CA GLY A 53 -7.98 7.47 0.82
C GLY A 53 -7.74 8.96 0.62
N VAL A 54 -6.94 9.55 1.51
CA VAL A 54 -6.63 10.98 1.54
C VAL A 54 -5.16 11.13 1.20
N GLY A 55 -4.84 11.48 -0.05
CA GLY A 55 -3.44 11.61 -0.49
C GLY A 55 -3.02 13.05 -0.80
N ALA A 56 -1.80 13.20 -1.32
CA ALA A 56 -1.18 14.47 -1.68
C ALA A 56 -2.07 15.41 -2.52
N PHE A 57 -2.99 14.85 -3.32
CA PHE A 57 -3.90 15.61 -4.19
C PHE A 57 -5.00 16.39 -3.45
N ILE A 58 -5.28 16.09 -2.17
CA ILE A 58 -6.20 16.89 -1.36
C ILE A 58 -5.53 18.20 -0.91
N GLY A 59 -4.19 18.23 -0.88
CA GLY A 59 -3.41 19.41 -0.55
C GLY A 59 -3.37 19.73 0.94
N GLU A 60 -2.67 20.83 1.25
CA GLU A 60 -2.53 21.39 2.59
C GLU A 60 -2.98 22.87 2.58
N PRO A 61 -3.69 23.37 3.61
CA PRO A 61 -4.10 22.67 4.84
C PRO A 61 -5.14 21.56 4.58
N LEU A 62 -5.08 20.48 5.38
CA LEU A 62 -6.14 19.46 5.40
C LEU A 62 -7.51 20.10 5.68
N PRO A 63 -8.60 19.57 5.10
CA PRO A 63 -9.96 20.06 5.36
C PRO A 63 -10.36 19.82 6.81
N ASP A 64 -11.41 20.50 7.26
CA ASP A 64 -12.00 20.26 8.59
C ASP A 64 -12.38 18.77 8.74
N PRO A 65 -11.80 18.04 9.71
CA PRO A 65 -11.93 16.59 9.80
C PRO A 65 -13.36 16.13 10.07
N VAL A 66 -14.12 16.87 10.89
CA VAL A 66 -15.49 16.50 11.28
C VAL A 66 -16.42 16.56 10.08
N SER A 67 -16.43 17.69 9.36
CA SER A 67 -17.25 17.87 8.16
C SER A 67 -16.81 16.95 7.02
N PHE A 68 -15.50 16.73 6.87
CA PHE A 68 -14.97 15.78 5.88
C PHE A 68 -15.49 14.36 6.14
N LYS A 69 -15.31 13.85 7.37
CA LYS A 69 -15.76 12.52 7.77
C LYS A 69 -17.27 12.36 7.58
N GLN A 70 -18.05 13.35 8.02
CA GLN A 70 -19.50 13.31 7.84
C GLN A 70 -19.87 13.18 6.36
N LYS A 71 -19.24 14.00 5.50
CA LYS A 71 -19.52 13.98 4.06
C LYS A 71 -19.12 12.65 3.42
N VAL A 72 -17.99 12.06 3.80
CA VAL A 72 -17.58 10.73 3.31
C VAL A 72 -18.60 9.66 3.71
N ASN A 73 -19.05 9.69 4.96
CA ASN A 73 -20.04 8.74 5.49
C ASN A 73 -21.42 8.85 4.81
N GLU A 74 -21.83 10.05 4.36
CA GLU A 74 -23.08 10.26 3.61
C GLU A 74 -23.14 9.43 2.31
N TYR A 75 -21.99 9.08 1.73
CA TYR A 75 -21.88 8.22 0.55
C TYR A 75 -21.64 6.75 0.89
N GLY A 76 -21.76 6.35 2.16
CA GLY A 76 -21.52 4.97 2.60
C GLY A 76 -20.06 4.52 2.55
N LEU A 77 -19.13 5.47 2.48
CA LEU A 77 -17.69 5.23 2.50
C LEU A 77 -17.13 5.53 3.89
N ARG A 78 -15.97 4.95 4.22
CA ARG A 78 -15.13 5.38 5.34
C ARG A 78 -14.02 6.33 4.89
N VAL A 79 -13.43 7.04 5.85
CA VAL A 79 -12.13 7.69 5.63
C VAL A 79 -11.05 6.60 5.60
N GLY A 80 -10.32 6.56 4.49
CA GLY A 80 -9.33 5.52 4.17
C GLY A 80 -7.97 5.75 4.81
N GLY A 81 -6.92 5.21 4.18
CA GLY A 81 -5.55 5.56 4.51
C GLY A 81 -5.23 7.02 4.18
N LEU A 82 -4.39 7.62 5.02
CA LEU A 82 -3.90 8.98 4.87
C LEU A 82 -2.44 8.94 4.38
N TYR A 83 -2.13 9.67 3.30
CA TYR A 83 -0.84 9.67 2.62
C TYR A 83 -0.26 11.09 2.61
N PRO A 84 0.49 11.51 3.65
CA PRO A 84 1.08 12.83 3.72
C PRO A 84 2.02 13.08 2.54
N ASP A 85 1.96 14.28 1.95
CA ASP A 85 2.81 14.64 0.81
C ASP A 85 4.26 14.90 1.23
N ASN A 86 5.03 13.82 1.33
CA ASN A 86 6.46 13.82 1.64
C ASN A 86 7.35 13.56 0.41
N TYR A 87 6.78 13.59 -0.81
CA TYR A 87 7.55 13.25 -2.02
C TYR A 87 7.36 14.20 -3.22
N THR A 88 6.30 15.00 -3.31
CA THR A 88 6.07 15.82 -4.52
C THR A 88 6.77 17.19 -4.48
N LYS A 89 7.17 17.66 -3.28
CA LYS A 89 7.77 18.99 -3.10
C LYS A 89 9.29 18.94 -3.14
N ALA A 90 9.89 19.91 -3.83
CA ALA A 90 11.35 20.07 -3.92
C ALA A 90 12.05 20.27 -2.56
N HIS A 91 11.31 20.63 -1.52
CA HIS A 91 11.80 20.67 -0.13
C HIS A 91 12.35 19.31 0.33
N TRP A 92 11.77 18.20 -0.13
CA TRP A 92 12.12 16.82 0.25
C TRP A 92 13.28 16.21 -0.54
N LYS A 93 13.87 16.93 -1.51
CA LYS A 93 14.84 16.38 -2.47
C LYS A 93 16.12 15.77 -1.87
N TYR A 94 16.42 16.03 -0.60
CA TYR A 94 17.59 15.50 0.12
C TYR A 94 17.21 14.60 1.30
N GLY A 95 15.98 14.08 1.32
CA GLY A 95 15.44 13.19 2.34
C GLY A 95 14.26 13.77 3.08
N THR A 96 13.64 12.91 3.89
CA THR A 96 12.57 13.25 4.82
C THR A 96 12.96 12.81 6.23
N PHE A 97 12.57 11.62 6.67
CA PHE A 97 12.85 11.05 7.99
C PHE A 97 14.35 10.80 8.23
N ALA A 98 15.10 10.52 7.18
CA ALA A 98 16.54 10.29 7.18
C ALA A 98 17.34 11.48 6.62
N ALA A 99 16.73 12.67 6.47
CA ALA A 99 17.43 13.84 5.95
C ALA A 99 18.64 14.19 6.83
N ARG A 100 19.73 14.67 6.22
CA ARG A 100 20.90 15.16 6.97
C ARG A 100 20.57 16.39 7.81
N ASP A 101 19.80 17.29 7.20
CA ASP A 101 19.37 18.52 7.83
C ASP A 101 18.34 18.21 8.93
N PRO A 102 18.63 18.50 10.21
CA PRO A 102 17.67 18.33 11.29
C PRO A 102 16.39 19.13 11.09
N GLN A 103 16.44 20.27 10.38
CA GLN A 103 15.23 21.04 10.12
C GLN A 103 14.29 20.30 9.16
N THR A 104 14.79 19.70 8.08
CA THR A 104 13.98 18.86 7.19
C THR A 104 13.34 17.69 7.95
N ARG A 105 14.07 17.04 8.87
CA ARG A 105 13.52 15.97 9.71
C ARG A 105 12.39 16.50 10.60
N LYS A 106 12.59 17.67 11.22
CA LYS A 106 11.56 18.32 12.03
C LYS A 106 10.31 18.63 11.19
N ASP A 107 10.49 19.13 9.96
CA ASP A 107 9.39 19.50 9.08
C ASP A 107 8.51 18.29 8.70
N ILE A 108 9.11 17.13 8.37
CA ILE A 108 8.33 15.91 8.10
C ILE A 108 7.66 15.36 9.36
N ILE A 109 8.32 15.44 10.52
CA ILE A 109 7.73 15.01 11.80
C ILE A 109 6.49 15.88 12.12
N ASP A 110 6.59 17.21 11.99
CA ASP A 110 5.47 18.12 12.24
C ASP A 110 4.33 17.89 11.24
N LEU A 111 4.65 17.67 9.96
CA LEU A 111 3.67 17.30 8.94
C LEU A 111 2.93 16.01 9.34
N SER A 112 3.68 15.00 9.77
CA SER A 112 3.16 13.69 10.17
C SER A 112 2.26 13.78 11.40
N LYS A 113 2.63 14.58 12.40
CA LYS A 113 1.83 14.78 13.61
C LYS A 113 0.48 15.42 13.30
N ARG A 114 0.43 16.43 12.41
CA ARG A 114 -0.83 17.03 11.96
C ARG A 114 -1.74 16.02 11.25
N HIS A 115 -1.15 15.15 10.42
CA HIS A 115 -1.89 14.07 9.75
C HIS A 115 -2.39 13.02 10.75
N ILE A 116 -1.60 12.70 11.78
CA ILE A 116 -2.02 11.79 12.85
C ILE A 116 -3.18 12.38 13.67
N ASP A 117 -3.13 13.67 14.02
CA ASP A 117 -4.24 14.33 14.71
C ASP A 117 -5.52 14.29 13.85
N TRP A 118 -5.40 14.59 12.56
CA TRP A 118 -6.52 14.52 11.62
C TRP A 118 -7.05 13.09 11.45
N ALA A 119 -6.16 12.09 11.37
CA ALA A 119 -6.53 10.68 11.30
C ALA A 119 -7.32 10.23 12.53
N ALA A 120 -6.94 10.71 13.72
CA ALA A 120 -7.65 10.41 14.96
C ALA A 120 -9.06 11.03 14.97
N GLU A 121 -9.23 12.26 14.48
CA GLU A 121 -10.54 12.91 14.44
C GLU A 121 -11.48 12.30 13.37
N THR A 122 -10.91 11.75 12.30
CA THR A 122 -11.67 11.16 11.18
C THR A 122 -11.91 9.67 11.28
N ASP A 123 -11.30 8.97 12.24
CA ASP A 123 -11.20 7.50 12.28
C ASP A 123 -10.61 6.91 10.98
N ALA A 124 -9.62 7.60 10.42
CA ALA A 124 -8.85 7.08 9.28
C ALA A 124 -8.20 5.73 9.65
N ILE A 125 -8.07 4.85 8.65
CA ILE A 125 -7.58 3.49 8.85
C ILE A 125 -6.14 3.51 9.36
N GLU A 126 -5.31 4.35 8.73
CA GLU A 126 -3.89 4.52 9.04
C GLU A 126 -3.36 5.86 8.51
N CYS A 127 -2.15 6.21 8.97
CA CYS A 127 -1.29 7.21 8.32
C CYS A 127 -0.05 6.50 7.75
N MET A 128 0.05 6.48 6.42
CA MET A 128 1.06 5.75 5.67
C MET A 128 2.20 6.65 5.25
N PHE A 129 3.43 6.12 5.29
CA PHE A 129 4.64 6.80 4.85
C PHE A 129 5.40 5.96 3.83
N TRP A 130 5.50 6.49 2.61
CA TRP A 130 6.48 6.07 1.61
C TRP A 130 7.68 7.03 1.62
N MET A 131 8.86 6.54 1.96
CA MET A 131 10.04 7.39 2.19
C MET A 131 10.85 7.62 0.91
N ALA A 132 10.17 8.14 -0.13
CA ALA A 132 10.64 8.21 -1.51
C ALA A 132 12.04 8.83 -1.69
N HIS A 133 12.35 9.88 -0.90
CA HIS A 133 13.60 10.64 -1.00
C HIS A 133 14.66 10.21 0.04
N ASP A 134 14.39 9.17 0.82
CA ASP A 134 15.29 8.69 1.86
C ASP A 134 16.13 7.53 1.34
N GLY A 135 17.30 7.87 0.81
CA GLY A 135 18.21 6.92 0.19
C GLY A 135 19.39 7.61 -0.48
N TYR A 136 19.96 6.98 -1.51
CA TYR A 136 21.14 7.49 -2.19
C TYR A 136 21.15 7.18 -3.69
N ASN A 137 21.92 7.98 -4.43
CA ASN A 137 22.14 7.86 -5.88
C ASN A 137 23.55 7.37 -6.24
N TYR A 138 24.52 7.54 -5.34
CA TYR A 138 25.93 7.26 -5.61
C TYR A 138 26.61 6.49 -4.47
N PRO A 139 27.62 5.65 -4.77
CA PRO A 139 28.52 5.12 -3.74
C PRO A 139 29.19 6.26 -2.96
N PHE A 140 29.39 6.07 -1.65
CA PHE A 140 29.98 7.07 -0.73
C PHE A 140 29.16 8.35 -0.53
N GLN A 141 27.91 8.43 -1.02
CA GLN A 141 27.07 9.61 -0.85
C GLN A 141 26.72 9.86 0.63
N ASP A 142 26.40 8.79 1.36
CA ASP A 142 25.77 8.84 2.67
C ASP A 142 26.58 8.01 3.70
N HIS A 143 26.53 8.43 4.97
CA HIS A 143 26.99 7.63 6.10
C HIS A 143 25.84 6.78 6.63
N TYR A 144 25.78 5.51 6.20
CA TYR A 144 24.57 4.70 6.29
C TYR A 144 24.04 4.52 7.73
N GLU A 145 24.92 4.40 8.71
CA GLU A 145 24.57 4.26 10.13
C GLU A 145 23.86 5.50 10.67
N ASP A 146 24.29 6.69 10.24
CA ASP A 146 23.68 7.96 10.68
C ASP A 146 22.28 8.08 10.09
N HIS A 147 22.14 7.81 8.79
CA HIS A 147 20.86 7.91 8.09
C HIS A 147 19.84 6.90 8.59
N TYR A 148 20.25 5.66 8.87
CA TYR A 148 19.37 4.67 9.47
C TYR A 148 18.94 5.10 10.89
N LYS A 149 19.86 5.65 11.69
CA LYS A 149 19.52 6.20 13.01
C LYS A 149 18.53 7.36 12.91
N TYR A 150 18.76 8.31 12.00
CA TYR A 150 17.86 9.45 11.78
C TYR A 150 16.45 8.99 11.40
N MET A 151 16.35 8.02 10.49
CA MET A 151 15.09 7.43 10.07
C MET A 151 14.34 6.80 11.25
N ALA A 152 15.02 5.93 12.01
CA ALA A 152 14.42 5.23 13.15
C ALA A 152 13.98 6.21 14.25
N ASP A 153 14.80 7.19 14.60
CA ASP A 153 14.47 8.21 15.61
C ASP A 153 13.25 9.05 15.18
N SER A 154 13.23 9.50 13.91
CA SER A 154 12.15 10.36 13.40
C SER A 154 10.82 9.61 13.31
N ILE A 155 10.83 8.36 12.82
CA ILE A 155 9.63 7.53 12.76
C ILE A 155 9.17 7.15 14.16
N ALA A 156 10.09 6.89 15.11
CA ALA A 156 9.72 6.64 16.50
C ALA A 156 9.05 7.86 17.16
N GLU A 157 9.51 9.09 16.86
CA GLU A 157 8.83 10.30 17.34
C GLU A 157 7.40 10.42 16.79
N VAL A 158 7.20 10.07 15.52
CA VAL A 158 5.87 10.07 14.89
C VAL A 158 4.97 8.96 15.44
N ALA A 159 5.45 7.72 15.48
CA ALA A 159 4.72 6.58 16.03
C ALA A 159 4.36 6.77 17.52
N GLY A 160 5.26 7.38 18.28
CA GLY A 160 5.10 7.66 19.70
C GLY A 160 4.15 8.82 20.01
N TYR A 161 3.83 9.66 19.02
CA TYR A 161 2.97 10.84 19.21
C TYR A 161 1.52 10.48 19.55
N ASN A 162 0.95 9.48 18.86
CA ASN A 162 -0.39 8.97 19.16
C ASN A 162 -0.44 7.45 18.91
N LYS A 163 -0.39 6.67 19.98
CA LYS A 163 -0.40 5.19 19.93
C LYS A 163 -1.68 4.58 19.33
N ASP A 164 -2.78 5.34 19.29
CA ASP A 164 -4.09 4.84 18.86
C ASP A 164 -4.28 4.97 17.33
N VAL A 165 -3.39 5.72 16.68
CA VAL A 165 -3.28 5.80 15.22
C VAL A 165 -2.22 4.81 14.74
N MET A 166 -2.62 3.95 13.81
CA MET A 166 -1.70 3.04 13.13
C MET A 166 -0.91 3.84 12.10
N ILE A 167 0.40 3.65 12.10
CA ILE A 167 1.26 4.10 11.01
C ILE A 167 1.79 2.92 10.23
N THR A 168 1.93 3.10 8.93
CA THR A 168 2.51 2.08 8.04
C THR A 168 3.67 2.62 7.26
N LEU A 169 4.66 1.77 7.05
CA LEU A 169 5.84 2.05 6.25
C LEU A 169 5.77 1.23 4.96
N GLU A 170 5.79 1.91 3.84
CA GLU A 170 5.83 1.30 2.52
C GLU A 170 7.27 1.24 2.01
N TYR A 171 7.75 0.04 1.71
CA TYR A 171 9.09 -0.19 1.18
C TYR A 171 9.08 -0.14 -0.35
N LYS A 172 10.14 0.40 -0.95
CA LYS A 172 10.33 0.41 -2.41
C LYS A 172 11.83 0.44 -2.72
N ASN A 173 12.31 -0.44 -3.61
CA ASN A 173 13.75 -0.58 -3.86
C ASN A 173 14.38 0.72 -4.42
N TYR A 174 13.77 1.30 -5.44
CA TYR A 174 14.23 2.52 -6.12
C TYR A 174 13.04 3.26 -6.74
N GLU A 175 13.34 4.40 -7.37
CA GLU A 175 12.41 5.44 -7.82
C GLU A 175 11.82 6.23 -6.63
N PRO A 176 12.00 7.55 -6.54
CA PRO A 176 12.76 8.43 -7.45
C PRO A 176 14.28 8.32 -7.33
N LEU A 177 14.80 7.77 -6.22
CA LEU A 177 16.23 7.54 -6.01
C LEU A 177 16.70 6.23 -6.65
N THR A 178 18.00 6.06 -6.89
CA THR A 178 18.51 4.75 -7.38
C THR A 178 18.48 3.65 -6.32
N HIS A 179 18.42 4.03 -5.04
CA HIS A 179 18.22 3.10 -3.93
C HIS A 179 17.58 3.84 -2.75
N GLN A 180 16.47 3.31 -2.21
CA GLN A 180 15.89 3.79 -0.96
C GLN A 180 16.42 2.96 0.24
N TYR A 181 16.46 3.55 1.43
CA TYR A 181 16.86 2.83 2.64
C TYR A 181 15.86 1.74 3.02
N ALA A 182 14.57 2.06 2.94
CA ALA A 182 13.45 1.13 3.12
C ALA A 182 13.19 0.36 1.79
N SER A 183 14.16 -0.44 1.34
CA SER A 183 14.17 -1.02 -0.01
C SER A 183 13.56 -2.41 -0.14
N ASP A 184 13.38 -3.13 0.96
CA ASP A 184 12.86 -4.50 0.98
C ASP A 184 12.08 -4.77 2.29
N VAL A 185 11.27 -5.82 2.28
CA VAL A 185 10.38 -6.17 3.41
C VAL A 185 11.17 -6.43 4.70
N SER A 186 12.36 -7.02 4.61
CA SER A 186 13.15 -7.40 5.79
C SER A 186 13.73 -6.19 6.49
N LYS A 187 14.23 -5.20 5.74
CA LYS A 187 14.70 -3.93 6.29
C LYS A 187 13.59 -3.17 7.01
N VAL A 188 12.39 -3.14 6.43
CA VAL A 188 11.27 -2.41 7.06
C VAL A 188 10.70 -3.18 8.25
N ILE A 189 10.71 -4.52 8.26
CA ILE A 189 10.45 -5.30 9.47
C ILE A 189 11.41 -4.91 10.60
N LEU A 190 12.73 -4.86 10.33
CA LEU A 190 13.72 -4.46 11.33
C LEU A 190 13.47 -3.04 11.85
N LEU A 191 13.15 -2.11 10.95
CA LEU A 191 12.84 -0.73 11.29
C LEU A 191 11.57 -0.63 12.17
N CYS A 192 10.47 -1.29 11.79
CA CYS A 192 9.25 -1.33 12.58
C CYS A 192 9.47 -1.96 13.96
N GLN A 193 10.22 -3.07 14.05
CA GLN A 193 10.56 -3.69 15.33
C GLN A 193 11.36 -2.73 16.23
N GLN A 194 12.33 -2.03 15.66
CA GLN A 194 13.13 -1.06 16.39
C GLN A 194 12.28 0.12 16.86
N VAL A 195 11.45 0.69 15.99
CA VAL A 195 10.52 1.78 16.30
C VAL A 195 9.56 1.37 17.42
N ASN A 196 8.86 0.23 17.27
CA ASN A 196 7.92 -0.26 18.28
C ASN A 196 8.61 -0.54 19.62
N LYS A 197 9.86 -1.03 19.60
CA LYS A 197 10.68 -1.19 20.80
C LYS A 197 11.05 0.15 21.45
N MET A 198 11.37 1.17 20.66
CA MET A 198 11.72 2.51 21.15
C MET A 198 10.53 3.23 21.78
N THR A 199 9.34 3.09 21.18
CA THR A 199 8.11 3.74 21.65
C THR A 199 7.36 2.95 22.72
N GLY A 200 7.51 1.63 22.73
CA GLY A 200 6.70 0.73 23.55
C GLY A 200 5.29 0.50 23.00
N TYR A 201 5.02 0.87 21.76
CA TYR A 201 3.73 0.73 21.10
C TYR A 201 3.84 -0.17 19.87
N ASP A 202 2.78 -0.94 19.58
CA ASP A 202 2.73 -1.85 18.43
C ASP A 202 2.02 -1.24 17.21
N ASN A 203 2.08 0.10 17.05
CA ASN A 203 1.32 0.84 16.04
C ASN A 203 2.10 1.14 14.76
N CYS A 204 3.40 0.82 14.65
CA CYS A 204 4.16 0.90 13.40
C CYS A 204 4.17 -0.47 12.70
N LYS A 205 3.62 -0.52 11.49
CA LYS A 205 3.44 -1.74 10.67
C LYS A 205 4.03 -1.57 9.27
N VAL A 206 4.15 -2.67 8.54
CA VAL A 206 4.66 -2.73 7.16
C VAL A 206 3.50 -2.78 6.19
N ILE A 207 3.53 -1.95 5.14
CA ILE A 207 2.75 -2.20 3.93
C ILE A 207 3.50 -3.18 3.05
N VAL A 208 2.80 -4.24 2.64
CA VAL A 208 3.27 -5.09 1.55
C VAL A 208 2.61 -4.59 0.28
N ASP A 209 3.38 -3.89 -0.54
CA ASP A 209 3.02 -3.60 -1.92
C ASP A 209 3.44 -4.79 -2.80
N TYR A 210 2.47 -5.33 -3.52
CA TYR A 210 2.69 -6.50 -4.38
C TYR A 210 3.71 -6.22 -5.49
N GLY A 211 3.63 -5.06 -6.13
CA GLY A 211 4.52 -4.65 -7.21
C GLY A 211 5.92 -4.40 -6.72
N HIS A 212 6.07 -3.68 -5.60
CA HIS A 212 7.36 -3.41 -4.97
C HIS A 212 8.08 -4.70 -4.58
N ALA A 213 7.34 -5.67 -4.01
CA ALA A 213 7.87 -7.00 -3.77
C ALA A 213 8.34 -7.66 -5.08
N LEU A 214 7.50 -7.64 -6.13
CA LEU A 214 7.77 -8.32 -7.39
C LEU A 214 9.01 -7.74 -8.13
N PHE A 215 9.09 -6.42 -8.32
CA PHE A 215 10.27 -5.81 -8.97
C PHE A 215 11.48 -5.71 -8.03
N GLY A 216 11.25 -5.80 -6.71
CA GLY A 216 12.27 -6.00 -5.67
C GLY A 216 12.88 -7.40 -5.65
N ASN A 217 12.42 -8.32 -6.52
CA ASN A 217 12.84 -9.72 -6.58
C ASN A 217 12.53 -10.49 -5.29
N GLU A 218 11.43 -10.14 -4.63
CA GLU A 218 10.84 -10.90 -3.53
C GLU A 218 9.74 -11.85 -4.06
N ASN A 219 9.38 -12.87 -3.29
CA ASN A 219 8.08 -13.53 -3.46
C ASN A 219 7.05 -12.76 -2.60
N PRO A 220 6.04 -12.10 -3.18
CA PRO A 220 5.08 -11.29 -2.42
C PRO A 220 4.33 -12.09 -1.33
N ALA A 221 4.03 -13.36 -1.58
CA ALA A 221 3.38 -14.23 -0.60
C ALA A 221 4.32 -14.55 0.59
N GLU A 222 5.62 -14.71 0.33
CA GLU A 222 6.63 -14.83 1.38
C GLU A 222 6.75 -13.55 2.20
N SER A 223 6.74 -12.37 1.56
CA SER A 223 6.75 -11.08 2.25
C SER A 223 5.57 -10.94 3.22
N VAL A 224 4.36 -11.34 2.80
CA VAL A 224 3.18 -11.44 3.70
C VAL A 224 3.41 -12.42 4.85
N ALA A 225 4.00 -13.60 4.56
CA ALA A 225 4.31 -14.61 5.57
C ALA A 225 5.21 -14.05 6.67
N LEU A 226 6.26 -13.34 6.26
CA LEU A 226 7.28 -12.79 7.13
C LEU A 226 6.71 -11.65 7.99
N CYS A 227 6.01 -10.70 7.39
CA CYS A 227 5.32 -9.63 8.12
C CYS A 227 4.33 -10.19 9.14
N ASN A 228 3.56 -11.21 8.78
CA ASN A 228 2.62 -11.83 9.71
C ASN A 228 3.32 -12.60 10.84
N ALA A 229 4.47 -13.22 10.58
CA ALA A 229 5.23 -13.95 11.61
C ALA A 229 5.76 -13.04 12.74
N TYR A 230 5.92 -11.74 12.45
CA TYR A 230 6.33 -10.73 13.43
C TYR A 230 5.18 -9.82 13.90
N ASP A 231 3.92 -10.14 13.55
CA ASP A 231 2.74 -9.30 13.83
C ASP A 231 2.88 -7.86 13.29
N LEU A 232 3.59 -7.69 12.18
CA LEU A 232 3.88 -6.40 11.55
C LEU A 232 3.12 -6.15 10.24
N LEU A 233 2.24 -7.06 9.82
CA LEU A 233 1.46 -6.90 8.59
C LEU A 233 0.38 -5.82 8.72
N GLY A 234 0.57 -4.70 8.04
CA GLY A 234 -0.36 -3.57 7.92
C GLY A 234 -1.29 -3.69 6.71
N MET A 235 -1.53 -2.58 5.99
CA MET A 235 -2.31 -2.57 4.75
C MET A 235 -1.57 -3.23 3.57
N ILE A 236 -2.30 -3.63 2.54
CA ILE A 236 -1.75 -4.24 1.32
C ILE A 236 -1.96 -3.31 0.15
N HIS A 237 -0.90 -2.96 -0.58
CA HIS A 237 -1.05 -2.30 -1.88
C HIS A 237 -1.11 -3.33 -3.00
N LEU A 238 -1.98 -3.06 -3.97
CA LEU A 238 -2.28 -3.96 -5.07
C LEU A 238 -2.01 -3.24 -6.39
N ASN A 239 -1.19 -3.88 -7.22
CA ASN A 239 -0.89 -3.53 -8.60
C ASN A 239 -0.24 -4.72 -9.29
N ASP A 240 0.24 -4.56 -10.51
CA ASP A 240 1.05 -5.56 -11.19
C ASP A 240 2.20 -4.87 -11.95
N ASN A 241 3.23 -5.62 -12.29
CA ASN A 241 4.33 -5.13 -13.11
C ASN A 241 5.07 -6.27 -13.83
N MET A 242 5.99 -5.91 -14.72
CA MET A 242 6.78 -6.88 -15.48
C MET A 242 8.01 -7.40 -14.71
N GLY A 243 8.08 -7.18 -13.39
CA GLY A 243 9.17 -7.57 -12.50
C GLY A 243 10.45 -6.75 -12.66
N ARG A 244 10.35 -5.53 -13.22
CA ARG A 244 11.53 -4.70 -13.58
C ARG A 244 11.42 -3.24 -13.21
N PHE A 245 10.24 -2.79 -12.85
CA PHE A 245 9.95 -1.41 -12.50
C PHE A 245 8.60 -1.40 -11.79
N ASP A 246 8.32 -0.32 -11.10
CA ASP A 246 6.99 -0.08 -10.56
C ASP A 246 6.06 0.43 -11.67
N ASP A 247 5.53 -0.51 -12.45
CA ASP A 247 4.70 -0.20 -13.62
C ASP A 247 3.26 0.21 -13.25
N ASP A 248 2.83 -0.03 -12.01
CA ASP A 248 1.50 0.26 -11.46
C ASP A 248 0.33 -0.23 -12.35
N LEU A 249 0.47 -1.44 -12.90
CA LEU A 249 -0.53 -2.04 -13.78
C LEU A 249 -1.73 -2.58 -12.97
N ILE A 250 -2.78 -2.96 -13.71
CA ILE A 250 -3.96 -3.58 -13.11
C ILE A 250 -3.56 -4.93 -12.48
N PHE A 251 -3.81 -5.09 -11.18
CA PHE A 251 -3.44 -6.29 -10.41
C PHE A 251 -3.89 -7.59 -11.10
N GLY A 252 -2.96 -8.54 -11.25
CA GLY A 252 -3.23 -9.89 -11.78
C GLY A 252 -3.31 -10.01 -13.29
N THR A 253 -3.07 -8.92 -14.04
CA THR A 253 -3.10 -8.94 -15.51
C THR A 253 -1.79 -9.43 -16.14
N VAL A 254 -0.69 -9.47 -15.38
CA VAL A 254 0.63 -9.90 -15.85
C VAL A 254 1.12 -11.12 -15.07
N SER A 255 1.09 -11.07 -13.75
CA SER A 255 1.69 -12.08 -12.87
C SER A 255 0.64 -12.95 -12.15
N PHE A 256 -0.37 -13.40 -12.90
CA PHE A 256 -1.57 -14.06 -12.38
C PHE A 256 -1.32 -15.18 -11.34
N TRP A 257 -0.37 -16.09 -11.58
CA TRP A 257 -0.10 -17.20 -10.65
C TRP A 257 0.46 -16.70 -9.30
N GLN A 258 1.34 -15.70 -9.33
CA GLN A 258 1.87 -15.07 -8.13
C GLN A 258 0.80 -14.25 -7.40
N CYS A 259 -0.08 -13.54 -8.10
CA CYS A 259 -1.24 -12.87 -7.49
C CYS A 259 -2.18 -13.87 -6.80
N LEU A 260 -2.42 -15.03 -7.42
CA LEU A 260 -3.23 -16.10 -6.83
C LEU A 260 -2.58 -16.67 -5.56
N GLU A 261 -1.27 -16.93 -5.59
CA GLU A 261 -0.51 -17.37 -4.42
C GLU A 261 -0.53 -16.32 -3.30
N PHE A 262 -0.39 -15.04 -3.65
CA PHE A 262 -0.43 -13.91 -2.73
C PHE A 262 -1.76 -13.83 -1.96
N PHE A 263 -2.90 -13.87 -2.66
CA PHE A 263 -4.21 -13.90 -2.01
C PHE A 263 -4.47 -15.19 -1.24
N TRP A 264 -4.04 -16.34 -1.78
CA TRP A 264 -4.12 -17.60 -1.04
C TRP A 264 -3.38 -17.48 0.30
N LYS A 265 -2.20 -16.86 0.31
CA LYS A 265 -1.43 -16.65 1.53
C LYS A 265 -2.08 -15.66 2.50
N LEU A 266 -2.66 -14.57 2.01
CA LEU A 266 -3.42 -13.61 2.85
C LEU A 266 -4.63 -14.28 3.53
N LEU A 267 -5.32 -15.19 2.84
CA LEU A 267 -6.37 -16.02 3.45
C LEU A 267 -5.82 -16.94 4.53
N GLN A 268 -4.66 -17.58 4.30
CA GLN A 268 -4.04 -18.49 5.27
C GLN A 268 -3.60 -17.81 6.56
N VAL A 269 -3.19 -16.54 6.50
CA VAL A 269 -2.80 -15.78 7.70
C VAL A 269 -3.98 -15.07 8.36
N GLY A 270 -5.21 -15.28 7.88
CA GLY A 270 -6.41 -14.68 8.44
C GLY A 270 -6.50 -13.17 8.24
N TYR A 271 -5.83 -12.62 7.21
CA TYR A 271 -5.83 -11.19 6.95
C TYR A 271 -7.18 -10.67 6.43
N VAL A 272 -7.83 -11.47 5.58
CA VAL A 272 -9.05 -11.08 4.86
C VAL A 272 -10.26 -11.14 5.79
N ASN A 273 -10.95 -10.02 5.94
CA ASN A 273 -12.20 -9.90 6.68
C ASN A 273 -13.11 -8.83 6.05
N GLN A 274 -14.37 -8.79 6.46
CA GLN A 274 -15.38 -7.86 5.94
C GLN A 274 -15.86 -6.84 6.98
N ASP A 275 -15.31 -6.89 8.20
CA ASP A 275 -15.65 -5.94 9.24
C ASP A 275 -14.98 -4.60 8.93
N LEU A 276 -15.76 -3.60 8.59
CA LEU A 276 -15.23 -2.27 8.27
C LEU A 276 -14.62 -1.58 9.49
N GLU A 277 -14.97 -1.98 10.71
CA GLU A 277 -14.37 -1.45 11.96
C GLU A 277 -13.00 -2.06 12.27
N ASP A 278 -12.67 -3.21 11.69
CA ASP A 278 -11.33 -3.80 11.82
C ASP A 278 -10.34 -3.01 10.93
N LYS A 279 -9.25 -2.52 11.56
CA LYS A 279 -8.16 -1.81 10.87
C LYS A 279 -7.26 -2.75 10.04
N ARG A 280 -7.34 -4.08 10.20
CA ARG A 280 -6.67 -5.07 9.33
C ARG A 280 -7.57 -5.48 8.16
N GLY A 281 -7.01 -6.06 7.11
CA GLY A 281 -7.78 -6.61 5.99
C GLY A 281 -8.16 -5.57 4.93
N TRP A 282 -7.45 -4.44 4.91
CA TRP A 282 -7.67 -3.38 3.94
C TRP A 282 -6.68 -3.46 2.78
N PHE A 283 -7.20 -3.28 1.59
CA PHE A 283 -6.47 -3.33 0.34
C PHE A 283 -6.51 -1.96 -0.33
N ILE A 284 -5.33 -1.44 -0.62
CA ILE A 284 -5.10 -0.16 -1.27
C ILE A 284 -4.98 -0.40 -2.76
N MET A 285 -5.78 0.37 -3.50
CA MET A 285 -5.76 0.44 -4.94
C MET A 285 -4.65 1.40 -5.34
N ASP A 286 -3.56 0.87 -5.87
CA ASP A 286 -2.38 1.65 -6.22
C ASP A 286 -2.01 1.45 -7.68
N ASN A 287 -2.75 2.06 -8.60
CA ASN A 287 -2.51 1.89 -10.03
C ASN A 287 -2.37 3.24 -10.74
N TRP A 288 -1.57 3.25 -11.81
CA TRP A 288 -1.22 4.44 -12.57
C TRP A 288 -1.62 4.29 -14.06
N PRO A 289 -2.93 4.29 -14.37
CA PRO A 289 -3.44 4.11 -15.74
C PRO A 289 -3.23 5.36 -16.62
N ALA A 290 -1.98 5.74 -16.87
CA ALA A 290 -1.61 6.93 -17.64
C ALA A 290 -2.16 6.93 -19.08
N ARG A 291 -2.31 5.74 -19.68
CA ARG A 291 -2.71 5.55 -21.09
C ARG A 291 -4.10 4.91 -21.27
N MET A 292 -4.90 4.88 -20.21
CA MET A 292 -6.23 4.27 -20.17
C MET A 292 -7.23 5.24 -19.53
N ASP A 293 -8.53 5.03 -19.75
CA ASP A 293 -9.54 5.71 -18.95
C ASP A 293 -9.40 5.30 -17.47
N GLY A 294 -9.42 6.27 -16.56
CA GLY A 294 -9.16 6.02 -15.14
C GLY A 294 -10.29 5.24 -14.47
N LEU A 295 -11.54 5.50 -14.86
CA LEU A 295 -12.71 4.82 -14.31
C LEU A 295 -12.82 3.38 -14.82
N GLU A 296 -12.59 3.17 -16.11
CA GLU A 296 -12.58 1.83 -16.71
C GLU A 296 -11.46 0.97 -16.11
N ALA A 297 -10.24 1.51 -16.01
CA ALA A 297 -9.12 0.80 -15.38
C ALA A 297 -9.41 0.46 -13.91
N THR A 298 -10.03 1.37 -13.17
CA THR A 298 -10.44 1.14 -11.77
C THR A 298 -11.51 0.05 -11.65
N LYS A 299 -12.53 0.05 -12.52
CA LYS A 299 -13.57 -0.98 -12.51
C LYS A 299 -12.99 -2.36 -12.81
N GLU A 300 -12.10 -2.45 -13.79
CA GLU A 300 -11.44 -3.71 -14.13
C GLU A 300 -10.51 -4.18 -13.01
N PHE A 301 -9.78 -3.25 -12.37
CA PHE A 301 -8.99 -3.53 -11.18
C PHE A 301 -9.85 -4.18 -10.08
N ILE A 302 -10.97 -3.58 -9.71
CA ILE A 302 -11.87 -4.13 -8.69
C ILE A 302 -12.42 -5.51 -9.10
N ALA A 303 -12.79 -5.67 -10.37
CA ALA A 303 -13.30 -6.94 -10.89
C ALA A 303 -12.24 -8.05 -10.79
N MET A 304 -11.01 -7.78 -11.24
CA MET A 304 -9.91 -8.74 -11.25
C MET A 304 -9.51 -9.15 -9.83
N ASN A 305 -9.39 -8.19 -8.92
CA ASN A 305 -9.07 -8.47 -7.51
C ASN A 305 -10.12 -9.37 -6.85
N ASN A 306 -11.40 -9.01 -6.99
CA ASN A 306 -12.48 -9.86 -6.47
C ASN A 306 -12.47 -11.24 -7.13
N HIS A 307 -12.18 -11.34 -8.42
CA HIS A 307 -12.11 -12.61 -9.14
C HIS A 307 -11.00 -13.50 -8.58
N ILE A 308 -9.76 -13.00 -8.50
CA ILE A 308 -8.61 -13.77 -8.00
C ILE A 308 -8.79 -14.13 -6.52
N MET A 309 -9.33 -13.22 -5.70
CA MET A 309 -9.58 -13.50 -4.28
C MET A 309 -10.56 -14.67 -4.11
N ASN A 310 -11.65 -14.67 -4.89
CA ASN A 310 -12.62 -15.76 -4.86
C ASN A 310 -12.05 -17.07 -5.45
N LEU A 311 -11.19 -17.00 -6.47
CA LEU A 311 -10.47 -18.17 -6.98
C LEU A 311 -9.54 -18.74 -5.90
N ALA A 312 -8.74 -17.90 -5.25
CA ALA A 312 -7.83 -18.28 -4.18
C ALA A 312 -8.60 -18.99 -3.04
N ALA A 313 -9.73 -18.44 -2.61
CA ALA A 313 -10.59 -19.01 -1.58
C ALA A 313 -11.24 -20.34 -1.98
N SER A 314 -11.39 -20.61 -3.27
CA SER A 314 -11.99 -21.85 -3.79
C SER A 314 -11.00 -23.01 -3.92
N LEU A 315 -9.69 -22.74 -3.82
CA LEU A 315 -8.65 -23.76 -3.93
C LEU A 315 -8.79 -24.80 -2.79
N PRO A 316 -8.36 -26.05 -2.99
CA PRO A 316 -8.40 -27.05 -1.92
C PRO A 316 -7.23 -26.82 -0.96
N HIS A 317 -7.36 -25.84 -0.06
CA HIS A 317 -6.31 -25.38 0.85
C HIS A 317 -5.63 -26.53 1.59
N ASP A 318 -6.40 -27.42 2.22
CA ASP A 318 -5.84 -28.55 2.98
C ASP A 318 -5.02 -29.49 2.09
N LYS A 319 -5.49 -29.76 0.88
CA LYS A 319 -4.77 -30.64 -0.07
C LYS A 319 -3.46 -30.01 -0.53
N ILE A 320 -3.46 -28.71 -0.81
CA ILE A 320 -2.23 -27.97 -1.16
C ILE A 320 -1.26 -28.01 0.02
N ARG A 321 -1.74 -27.78 1.26
CA ARG A 321 -0.92 -27.85 2.47
C ARG A 321 -0.35 -29.24 2.73
N GLU A 322 -1.11 -30.31 2.47
CA GLU A 322 -0.60 -31.69 2.54
C GLU A 322 0.58 -31.90 1.59
N LEU A 323 0.44 -31.49 0.32
CA LEU A 323 1.51 -31.62 -0.67
C LEU A 323 2.76 -30.81 -0.29
N GLN A 324 2.57 -29.59 0.21
CA GLN A 324 3.67 -28.75 0.71
C GLN A 324 4.41 -29.38 1.90
N LYS A 325 3.70 -30.12 2.77
CA LYS A 325 4.30 -30.83 3.91
C LYS A 325 5.05 -32.10 3.51
N MET A 326 4.68 -32.72 2.40
CA MET A 326 5.32 -33.96 1.92
C MET A 326 6.69 -33.66 1.31
N ASP A 327 6.70 -33.07 0.11
CA ASP A 327 7.91 -32.76 -0.66
C ASP A 327 7.80 -31.44 -1.44
N GLY A 328 6.63 -30.79 -1.45
CA GLY A 328 6.39 -29.56 -2.20
C GLY A 328 6.51 -29.74 -3.72
N ASN A 329 6.36 -30.97 -4.24
CA ASN A 329 6.61 -31.30 -5.65
C ASN A 329 5.69 -30.51 -6.61
N PRO A 330 6.24 -29.59 -7.43
CA PRO A 330 5.44 -28.67 -8.22
C PRO A 330 4.45 -29.36 -9.19
N PRO A 331 4.81 -30.43 -9.93
CA PRO A 331 3.86 -31.22 -10.72
C PRO A 331 2.55 -31.60 -10.01
N HIS A 332 2.59 -31.99 -8.72
CA HIS A 332 1.37 -32.36 -7.99
C HIS A 332 0.52 -31.14 -7.63
N ILE A 333 1.18 -30.05 -7.22
CA ILE A 333 0.50 -28.78 -6.90
C ILE A 333 -0.14 -28.20 -8.17
N TYR A 334 0.61 -28.12 -9.27
CA TYR A 334 0.12 -27.57 -10.53
C TYR A 334 -0.93 -28.44 -11.20
N LYS A 335 -0.97 -29.75 -10.95
CA LYS A 335 -2.10 -30.58 -11.37
C LYS A 335 -3.40 -30.08 -10.73
N ILE A 336 -3.41 -29.83 -9.43
CA ILE A 336 -4.56 -29.29 -8.71
C ILE A 336 -4.89 -27.88 -9.20
N LEU A 337 -3.90 -26.99 -9.29
CA LEU A 337 -4.12 -25.63 -9.75
C LEU A 337 -4.72 -25.60 -11.17
N ARG A 338 -4.24 -26.44 -12.09
CA ARG A 338 -4.81 -26.56 -13.43
C ARG A 338 -6.27 -27.02 -13.38
N GLU A 339 -6.59 -28.05 -12.60
CA GLU A 339 -7.94 -28.61 -12.50
C GLU A 339 -8.95 -27.61 -11.92
N TYR A 340 -8.54 -26.78 -10.95
CA TYR A 340 -9.42 -25.80 -10.31
C TYR A 340 -9.52 -24.48 -11.08
N ILE A 341 -8.41 -24.01 -11.65
CA ILE A 341 -8.31 -22.66 -12.23
C ILE A 341 -8.51 -22.69 -13.74
N LEU A 342 -7.81 -23.57 -14.45
CA LEU A 342 -7.81 -23.65 -15.91
C LEU A 342 -8.79 -24.71 -16.41
N LYS A 343 -10.01 -24.77 -15.83
CA LYS A 343 -11.08 -25.76 -16.10
C LYS A 343 -11.03 -26.27 -17.55
N GLU A 344 -11.19 -27.59 -17.74
CA GLU A 344 -11.04 -28.26 -19.03
C GLU A 344 -11.68 -27.47 -20.19
N VAL A 345 -10.86 -27.20 -21.22
CA VAL A 345 -11.28 -26.73 -22.55
C VAL A 345 -11.84 -27.90 -23.33
#